data_AF-A0A7V9KE84-F1
#
_entry.id   AF-A0A7V9KE84-F1
#
_cell.length_a   1.000
_cell.length_b   1.000
_cell.length_c   1.000
_cell.angle_alpha   90.00
_cell.angle_beta   90.00
_cell.angle_gamma   90.00
#
_symmetry.space_group_name_H-M   'P 1'
#
loop_
_entity.id
_entity.type
_entity.pdbx_description
1 polymer ?
#
loop_
_entity_poly.entity_id
_entity_poly.type
_entity_poly.pdbx_seq_one_letter_code
_entity_poly.pdbx_strand_id
1 'polypeptide(L)'
;MARPKKYPDELVARGVRLALDSGRPIAAVARDLGMHPETLRKRVRQAQADEGLRPDLPTTAEREEIRALRAEVFELRRANEILQSASVFFATRLDADRTR
;
A
#
# COMPACT_ATOMS: atom_id res chain seq x y z
N MET A 1 -1.70 15.96 8.36
CA MET A 1 -1.67 16.31 6.92
C MET A 1 -0.58 15.48 6.24
N ALA A 2 -0.82 14.97 5.03
CA ALA A 2 0.19 14.21 4.30
C ALA A 2 1.40 15.10 3.98
N ARG A 3 2.61 14.56 4.11
CA ARG A 3 3.85 15.30 3.79
C ARG A 3 3.85 15.68 2.30
N PRO A 4 4.19 16.94 1.94
CA PRO A 4 4.30 17.34 0.54
C PRO A 4 5.29 16.44 -0.22
N LYS A 5 4.93 16.04 -1.44
CA LYS A 5 5.83 15.26 -2.31
C LYS A 5 7.01 16.15 -2.73
N LYS A 6 8.23 15.64 -2.59
CA LYS A 6 9.47 16.36 -2.97
C LYS A 6 9.63 16.50 -4.49
N TYR A 7 9.13 15.53 -5.25
CA TYR A 7 9.21 15.51 -6.71
C TYR A 7 7.80 15.34 -7.30
N PRO A 8 7.45 16.08 -8.36
CA PRO A 8 6.18 15.91 -9.05
C PRO A 8 6.13 14.54 -9.75
N ASP A 9 4.94 13.95 -9.85
CA ASP A 9 4.78 12.60 -10.39
C ASP A 9 5.18 12.53 -11.88
N GLU A 10 4.99 13.61 -12.64
CA GLU A 10 5.42 13.71 -14.04
C GLU A 10 6.94 13.61 -14.21
N LEU A 11 7.72 14.27 -13.34
CA LEU A 11 9.19 14.18 -13.36
C LEU A 11 9.64 12.74 -13.08
N VAL A 12 9.00 12.10 -12.10
CA VAL A 12 9.29 10.70 -11.76
C VAL A 12 8.96 9.78 -12.94
N ALA A 13 7.77 9.92 -13.54
CA ALA A 13 7.34 9.10 -14.66
C ALA A 13 8.24 9.30 -15.90
N ARG A 14 8.67 10.53 -16.18
CA ARG A 14 9.67 10.80 -17.23
C ARG A 14 11.00 10.14 -16.91
N GLY A 15 11.47 10.24 -15.68
CA GLY A 15 12.72 9.62 -15.26
C GLY A 15 12.69 8.10 -15.35
N VAL A 16 11.57 7.47 -15.01
CA VAL A 16 11.40 6.01 -15.12
C VAL A 16 11.46 5.58 -16.58
N ARG A 17 10.69 6.22 -17.47
CA ARG A 17 10.74 5.94 -18.92
C ARG A 17 12.15 6.09 -19.46
N LEU A 18 12.80 7.22 -19.18
CA LEU A 18 14.16 7.47 -19.64
C LEU A 18 15.15 6.42 -19.11
N ALA A 19 15.01 5.97 -17.87
CA ALA A 19 15.88 4.94 -17.29
C ALA A 19 15.66 3.54 -17.89
N LEU A 20 14.43 3.20 -18.29
CA LEU A 20 14.11 1.94 -18.95
C LEU A 20 14.56 1.94 -20.42
N ASP A 21 14.27 3.03 -21.15
CA ASP A 21 14.53 3.11 -22.59
C ASP A 21 16.02 3.31 -22.93
N SER A 22 16.75 4.08 -22.12
CA SER A 22 18.12 4.49 -22.46
C SER A 22 19.21 3.47 -22.12
N GLY A 23 18.91 2.46 -21.29
CA GLY A 23 19.91 1.52 -20.76
C GLY A 23 21.01 2.17 -19.90
N ARG A 24 20.93 3.49 -19.64
CA ARG A 24 21.91 4.24 -18.84
C ARG A 24 21.79 3.86 -17.36
N PRO A 25 22.88 3.98 -16.57
CA PRO A 25 22.79 3.82 -15.13
C PRO A 25 21.74 4.75 -14.51
N ILE A 26 20.82 4.20 -13.72
CA ILE A 26 19.72 4.96 -13.08
C ILE A 26 20.25 6.18 -12.30
N ALA A 27 21.42 6.05 -11.67
CA ALA A 27 22.05 7.14 -10.93
C ALA A 27 22.53 8.30 -11.83
N ALA A 28 22.86 8.05 -13.10
CA ALA A 28 23.17 9.12 -14.05
C ALA A 28 21.88 9.85 -14.47
N VAL A 29 20.83 9.10 -14.82
CA VAL A 29 19.51 9.67 -15.17
C VAL A 29 18.93 10.50 -14.02
N ALA A 30 19.05 10.01 -12.78
CA ALA A 30 18.60 10.75 -11.60
C ALA A 30 19.37 12.06 -11.40
N ARG A 31 20.69 12.06 -11.63
CA ARG A 31 21.53 13.26 -11.54
C ARG A 31 21.14 14.30 -12.59
N ASP A 32 20.92 13.87 -13.83
CA ASP A 32 20.50 14.74 -14.93
C ASP A 32 19.13 15.41 -14.64
N LEU A 33 18.25 14.71 -13.91
CA LEU A 33 16.93 15.21 -13.51
C LEU A 33 16.91 15.94 -12.15
N GLY A 34 18.06 16.09 -11.48
CA GLY A 34 18.15 16.70 -10.15
C GLY A 34 17.44 15.90 -9.06
N MET A 35 17.22 14.60 -9.27
CA MET A 35 16.55 13.70 -8.33
C MET A 35 17.55 12.87 -7.52
N HIS A 36 17.15 12.49 -6.31
CA HIS A 36 17.93 11.54 -5.53
C HIS A 36 17.96 10.15 -6.20
N PRO A 37 19.14 9.54 -6.44
CA PRO A 37 19.27 8.28 -7.18
C PRO A 37 18.40 7.14 -6.64
N GLU A 38 18.33 7.02 -5.32
CA GLU A 38 17.54 5.96 -4.68
C GLU A 38 16.03 6.14 -4.90
N THR A 39 15.56 7.39 -5.03
CA THR A 39 14.14 7.66 -5.33
C THR A 39 13.78 7.14 -6.71
N LEU A 40 14.62 7.43 -7.71
CA LEU A 40 14.38 6.95 -9.07
C LEU A 40 14.53 5.43 -9.16
N ARG A 41 15.54 4.84 -8.52
CA ARG A 41 15.76 3.38 -8.48
C ARG A 41 14.54 2.62 -7.96
N LYS A 42 13.95 3.08 -6.85
CA LYS A 42 12.73 2.45 -6.30
C LYS A 42 11.56 2.51 -7.27
N ARG A 43 11.41 3.62 -7.99
CA ARG A 43 10.33 3.83 -8.96
C ARG A 43 10.52 2.97 -10.22
N VAL A 44 11.74 2.86 -10.73
CA VAL A 44 12.08 1.97 -11.84
C VAL A 44 11.82 0.51 -11.47
N ARG A 45 12.24 0.08 -10.28
CA ARG A 45 11.97 -1.29 -9.79
C ARG A 45 10.48 -1.58 -9.66
N GLN A 46 9.69 -0.60 -9.25
CA GLN A 46 8.25 -0.76 -9.18
C GLN A 46 7.64 -0.90 -10.58
N ALA A 47 8.04 -0.06 -11.53
CA ALA A 47 7.58 -0.18 -12.91
C ALA A 47 7.95 -1.54 -13.54
N GLN A 48 9.16 -2.04 -13.28
CA GLN A 48 9.57 -3.38 -13.67
C GLN A 48 8.70 -4.48 -13.04
N ALA A 49 8.30 -4.33 -11.79
CA ALA A 49 7.38 -5.27 -11.14
C ALA A 49 5.99 -5.21 -11.79
N ASP A 50 5.48 -4.01 -12.05
CA ASP A 50 4.19 -3.78 -12.71
C ASP A 50 4.16 -4.34 -14.15
N GLU A 51 5.32 -4.42 -14.82
CA GLU A 51 5.53 -5.08 -16.11
C GLU A 51 5.78 -6.60 -16.01
N GLY A 52 5.80 -7.17 -14.80
CA GLY A 52 6.05 -8.60 -14.55
C GLY A 52 7.52 -9.03 -14.64
N LEU A 53 8.46 -8.09 -14.80
CA LEU A 53 9.89 -8.36 -14.89
C LEU A 53 10.53 -8.63 -13.52
N ARG A 54 9.80 -8.40 -12.43
CA ARG A 54 10.26 -8.60 -11.05
C ARG A 54 9.21 -9.35 -10.21
N PRO A 55 9.26 -10.70 -10.19
CA PRO A 55 8.35 -11.50 -9.37
C PRO A 55 8.68 -11.42 -7.87
N ASP A 56 9.86 -10.92 -7.50
CA ASP A 56 10.27 -10.71 -6.10
C ASP A 56 9.57 -9.52 -5.44
N LEU A 57 8.86 -8.71 -6.21
CA LEU A 57 8.24 -7.47 -5.76
C LEU A 57 6.77 -7.43 -6.18
N PRO A 58 5.82 -7.20 -5.26
CA PRO A 58 4.43 -7.06 -5.65
C PRO A 58 4.23 -5.78 -6.48
N THR A 59 3.36 -5.90 -7.46
CA THR A 59 2.88 -4.81 -8.31
C THR A 59 2.18 -3.73 -7.50
N THR A 60 2.00 -2.56 -8.10
CA THR A 60 1.22 -1.47 -7.53
C THR A 60 -0.22 -1.90 -7.23
N ALA A 61 -0.86 -2.61 -8.16
CA ALA A 61 -2.20 -3.14 -8.01
C ALA A 61 -2.32 -4.12 -6.83
N GLU A 62 -1.43 -5.11 -6.75
CA GLU A 62 -1.42 -6.08 -5.63
C GLU A 62 -1.23 -5.39 -4.28
N ARG A 63 -0.39 -4.36 -4.21
CA ARG A 63 -0.20 -3.59 -2.97
C ARG A 63 -1.46 -2.82 -2.56
N GLU A 64 -2.17 -2.25 -3.52
CA GLU A 64 -3.42 -1.55 -3.27
C GLU A 64 -4.51 -2.51 -2.80
N GLU A 65 -4.61 -3.68 -3.43
CA GLU A 65 -5.53 -4.74 -3.01
C GLU A 65 -5.22 -5.25 -1.60
N ILE A 66 -3.96 -5.56 -1.29
CA ILE A 66 -3.55 -5.96 0.07
C ILE A 66 -3.93 -4.89 1.10
N ARG A 67 -3.81 -3.61 0.74
CA ARG A 67 -4.20 -2.51 1.63
C ARG A 67 -5.71 -2.44 1.83
N ALA A 68 -6.49 -2.59 0.76
CA ALA A 68 -7.94 -2.60 0.82
C ALA A 68 -8.46 -3.78 1.66
N LEU A 69 -7.94 -5.00 1.40
CA LEU A 69 -8.29 -6.19 2.15
C LEU A 69 -7.93 -6.08 3.63
N ARG A 70 -6.78 -5.49 3.97
CA ARG A 70 -6.41 -5.24 5.38
C ARG A 70 -7.38 -4.27 6.07
N ALA A 71 -7.86 -3.26 5.36
CA ALA A 71 -8.85 -2.34 5.91
C ALA A 71 -10.20 -3.04 6.11
N GLU A 72 -10.65 -3.83 5.14
CA GLU A 72 -11.88 -4.61 5.24
C GLU A 72 -11.82 -5.62 6.39
N VAL A 73 -10.74 -6.40 6.49
CA VAL A 73 -10.54 -7.36 7.59
C VAL A 73 -10.55 -6.65 8.95
N PHE A 74 -9.98 -5.45 9.04
CA PHE A 74 -10.01 -4.67 10.26
C PHE A 74 -11.45 -4.28 10.65
N GLU A 75 -12.23 -3.74 9.71
CA GLU A 75 -13.62 -3.36 9.96
C GLU A 75 -14.50 -4.58 10.28
N LEU A 76 -14.32 -5.69 9.57
CA LEU A 76 -15.05 -6.94 9.84
C LEU A 76 -14.73 -7.49 11.24
N ARG A 77 -13.47 -7.44 11.67
CA ARG A 77 -13.08 -7.86 13.03
C ARG A 77 -13.71 -6.97 14.08
N ARG A 78 -13.70 -5.65 13.85
CA ARG A 78 -14.33 -4.68 14.74
C ARG A 78 -15.84 -4.90 14.85
N ALA A 79 -16.52 -5.14 13.74
CA ALA A 79 -17.95 -5.44 13.73
C ALA A 79 -18.25 -6.74 14.50
N ASN A 80 -17.47 -7.80 14.28
CA ASN A 80 -17.61 -9.05 15.02
C ASN A 80 -17.39 -8.87 16.52
N GLU A 81 -16.41 -8.07 16.94
CA GLU A 81 -16.16 -7.78 18.35
C GLU A 81 -17.35 -7.06 19.02
N ILE A 82 -17.97 -6.12 18.32
CA ILE A 82 -19.19 -5.43 18.79
C ILE A 82 -20.34 -6.43 18.93
N LEU A 83 -20.55 -7.30 17.93
CA LEU A 83 -21.61 -8.30 17.95
C LEU A 83 -21.41 -9.34 19.06
N GLN A 84 -20.17 -9.79 19.28
CA GLN A 84 -19.82 -10.68 20.39
C GLN A 84 -20.06 -10.01 21.74
N SER A 85 -19.69 -8.74 21.88
CA SER A 85 -19.94 -7.98 23.12
C SER A 85 -21.43 -7.84 23.40
N ALA A 86 -22.24 -7.57 22.36
CA ALA A 86 -23.68 -7.51 22.47
C ALA A 86 -24.30 -8.86 22.83
N SER A 87 -23.85 -9.96 22.21
CA SER A 87 -24.37 -11.30 22.52
C SER A 87 -24.08 -11.71 23.96
N VAL A 88 -22.88 -11.45 24.46
CA VAL A 88 -22.51 -11.68 25.88
C VAL A 88 -23.36 -10.82 26.81
N PHE A 89 -23.58 -9.54 26.48
CA PHE A 89 -24.45 -8.66 27.26
C PHE A 89 -25.89 -9.20 27.32
N PHE A 90 -26.46 -9.63 26.20
CA PHE A 90 -27.81 -10.19 26.19
C PHE A 90 -27.91 -11.52 26.92
N ALA A 91 -26.94 -12.42 26.76
CA ALA A 91 -26.90 -13.70 27.47
C ALA A 91 -26.88 -13.48 28.99
N THR A 92 -25.98 -12.61 29.47
CA THR A 92 -25.89 -12.31 30.91
C THR A 92 -27.16 -11.67 31.47
N ARG A 93 -27.83 -10.78 30.71
CA ARG A 93 -29.10 -10.19 31.13
C ARG A 93 -30.23 -11.22 31.18
N LEU A 94 -30.36 -12.06 30.15
CA LEU A 94 -31.40 -13.10 30.09
C LEU A 94 -31.22 -14.15 31.20
N ASP A 95 -29.97 -14.49 31.53
CA ASP A 95 -29.67 -15.40 32.64
C ASP A 95 -29.92 -14.75 34.01
N ALA A 96 -29.74 -13.43 34.15
CA ALA A 96 -30.07 -12.71 35.37
C ALA A 96 -31.60 -12.58 35.59
N ASP A 97 -32.38 -12.41 34.52
CA ASP A 97 -33.85 -12.38 34.58
C ASP A 97 -34.45 -13.79 34.79
N ARG A 98 -33.69 -14.86 34.52
CA ARG A 98 -33.98 -16.23 34.94
C ARG A 98 -33.60 -16.45 36.41
N THR A 99 -34.32 -15.80 37.31
CA THR A 99 -34.33 -16.21 38.73
C THR A 99 -35.32 -17.36 38.94
N ARG A 100 -34.79 -18.45 39.54
CA ARG A 100 -35.38 -19.71 40.03
C ARG A 100 -36.83 -20.05 39.69
#